data_AF-A0A8X6XPI4-F1
#
_entry.id   AF-A0A8X6XPI4-F1
#
_cell.length_a   1.000
_cell.length_b   1.000
_cell.length_c   1.000
_cell.angle_alpha   90.00
_cell.angle_beta   90.00
_cell.angle_gamma   90.00
#
_symmetry.space_group_name_H-M   'P 1'
#
loop_
_entity.id
_entity.type
_entity.pdbx_description
1 polymer ?
#
loop_
_entity_poly.entity_id
_entity_poly.type
_entity_poly.pdbx_seq_one_letter_code
_entity_poly.pdbx_strand_id
1 'polypeptide(L)'
;MHHQLVHLETMEQSKKIAEDLHQHCIQVTYDLAIAKIAFQIQAMEKRKFVHLFICLGLFHIMMAYFKAIGKVISDCELTNVMVESSLLTSGSMNGFLYGKHFKRCKSLHPLVALGLEVLNFKSFLQHDNTTLTDMIEEVKRLQNCEISSFHNENEDLKELMNNYNIFMQLHNFT
;
A
#
# COMPACT_ATOMS: atom_id res chain seq x y z
N MET A 1 28.68 -22.88 4.91
CA MET A 1 29.38 -22.15 5.99
C MET A 1 29.64 -20.68 5.65
N HIS A 2 30.15 -20.32 4.46
CA HIS A 2 30.49 -18.93 4.14
C HIS A 2 29.32 -17.94 4.21
N HIS A 3 28.11 -18.35 3.79
CA HIS A 3 26.93 -17.48 3.81
C HIS A 3 26.45 -17.14 5.23
N GLN A 4 26.57 -18.07 6.21
CA GLN A 4 26.15 -17.81 7.60
C GLN A 4 27.02 -16.77 8.31
N LEU A 5 28.31 -16.69 7.95
CA LEU A 5 29.26 -15.78 8.59
C LEU A 5 28.88 -14.31 8.36
N VAL A 6 28.46 -13.97 7.14
CA VAL A 6 28.08 -12.59 6.78
C VAL A 6 26.84 -12.15 7.57
N HIS A 7 25.86 -13.05 7.76
CA HIS A 7 24.63 -12.72 8.50
C HIS A 7 24.90 -12.50 9.97
N LEU A 8 25.73 -13.35 10.57
CA LEU A 8 26.15 -13.19 11.96
C LEU A 8 26.86 -11.84 12.16
N GLU A 9 27.79 -11.48 11.27
CA GLU A 9 28.49 -10.20 11.33
C GLU A 9 27.52 -9.02 11.30
N THR A 10 26.52 -9.03 10.41
CA THR A 10 25.52 -7.94 10.37
C THR A 10 24.68 -7.84 11.64
N MET A 11 24.38 -8.98 12.29
CA MET A 11 23.65 -9.00 13.56
C MET A 11 24.52 -8.49 14.73
N GLU A 12 25.80 -8.84 14.75
CA GLU A 12 26.79 -8.35 15.74
C GLU A 12 27.02 -6.84 15.61
N GLN A 13 27.22 -6.35 14.38
CA GLN A 13 27.36 -4.93 14.06
C GLN A 13 26.13 -4.15 14.54
N SER A 14 24.93 -4.67 14.27
CA SER A 14 23.68 -4.05 14.71
C SER A 14 23.60 -3.96 16.23
N LYS A 15 23.98 -5.03 16.94
CA LYS A 15 24.02 -5.02 18.40
C LYS A 15 25.02 -3.99 18.93
N LYS A 16 26.21 -3.91 18.35
CA LYS A 16 27.22 -2.91 18.73
C LYS A 16 26.68 -1.48 18.56
N ILE A 17 25.99 -1.21 17.45
CA ILE A 17 25.32 0.09 17.22
C ILE A 17 24.30 0.37 18.33
N ALA A 18 23.51 -0.63 18.74
CA ALA A 18 22.56 -0.47 19.82
C ALA A 18 23.23 -0.12 21.15
N GLU A 19 24.36 -0.77 21.47
CA GLU A 19 25.16 -0.50 22.67
C GLU A 19 25.76 0.92 22.63
N ASP A 20 26.34 1.31 21.50
CA ASP A 20 26.94 2.62 21.25
C ASP A 20 25.91 3.76 21.35
N LEU A 21 24.65 3.50 20.96
CA LEU A 21 23.54 4.45 21.05
C LEU A 21 22.73 4.32 22.35
N HIS A 22 23.16 3.48 23.29
CA HIS A 22 22.44 3.18 24.54
C HIS A 22 20.98 2.76 24.33
N GLN A 23 20.71 2.05 23.23
CA GLN A 23 19.39 1.50 22.92
C GLN A 23 19.28 0.07 23.44
N HIS A 24 18.21 -0.19 24.20
CA HIS A 24 17.94 -1.52 24.74
C HIS A 24 17.59 -2.54 23.65
N CYS A 25 17.03 -2.09 22.52
CA CYS A 25 16.62 -2.93 21.40
C CYS A 25 17.03 -2.30 20.07
N ILE A 26 17.29 -3.13 19.06
CA ILE A 26 17.53 -2.67 17.69
C ILE A 26 16.71 -3.48 16.69
N GLN A 27 16.24 -2.82 15.64
CA GLN A 27 15.55 -3.45 14.53
C GLN A 27 16.49 -3.58 13.33
N VAL A 28 16.49 -4.75 12.70
CA VAL A 28 17.18 -5.02 11.44
C VAL A 28 16.20 -5.47 10.39
N THR A 29 16.48 -5.13 9.13
CA THR A 29 15.61 -5.48 8.00
C THR A 29 16.38 -6.35 7.02
N TYR A 30 15.81 -7.51 6.68
CA TYR A 30 16.44 -8.48 5.78
C TYR A 30 15.48 -8.97 4.69
N ASP A 31 16.01 -9.26 3.52
CA ASP A 31 15.28 -10.04 2.51
C ASP A 31 14.97 -11.45 3.04
N LEU A 32 13.92 -12.09 2.51
CA LEU A 32 13.35 -13.32 3.07
C LEU A 32 14.38 -14.45 3.23
N ALA A 33 15.28 -14.61 2.25
CA ALA A 33 16.33 -15.63 2.30
C ALA A 33 17.33 -15.37 3.43
N ILE A 34 17.64 -14.11 3.70
CA ILE A 34 18.56 -13.68 4.75
C ILE A 34 17.87 -13.74 6.11
N ALA A 35 16.62 -13.25 6.19
CA ALA A 35 15.80 -13.30 7.39
C ALA A 35 15.67 -14.73 7.91
N LYS A 36 15.48 -15.72 7.03
CA LYS A 36 15.44 -17.14 7.41
C LYS A 36 16.72 -17.59 8.14
N ILE A 37 17.89 -17.17 7.65
CA ILE A 37 19.17 -17.52 8.28
C ILE A 37 19.35 -16.76 9.60
N ALA A 38 19.02 -15.46 9.62
CA ALA A 38 19.08 -14.63 10.82
C ALA A 38 18.17 -15.16 11.95
N PHE A 39 16.97 -15.63 11.62
CA PHE A 39 16.07 -16.29 12.59
C PHE A 39 16.66 -17.61 13.11
N GLN A 40 17.35 -18.39 12.27
CA GLN A 40 18.04 -19.60 12.72
C GLN A 40 19.17 -19.26 13.71
N ILE A 41 19.99 -18.25 13.39
CA ILE A 41 21.06 -17.76 14.27
C ILE A 41 20.47 -17.26 15.59
N GLN A 42 19.42 -16.43 15.53
CA GLN A 42 18.74 -15.93 16.73
C GLN A 42 18.14 -17.05 17.58
N ALA A 43 17.62 -18.11 16.97
CA ALA A 43 17.11 -19.27 17.70
C ALA A 43 18.23 -20.06 18.40
N MET A 44 19.39 -20.21 17.74
CA MET A 44 20.56 -20.90 18.31
C MET A 44 21.25 -20.08 19.40
N GLU A 45 21.36 -18.76 19.23
CA GLU A 45 22.06 -17.83 20.12
C GLU A 45 21.07 -16.91 20.87
N LYS A 46 19.96 -17.48 21.37
CA LYS A 46 18.81 -16.74 21.93
C LYS A 46 19.17 -15.63 22.92
N ARG A 47 20.13 -15.88 23.83
CA ARG A 47 20.55 -14.89 24.84
C ARG A 47 21.28 -13.70 24.23
N LYS A 48 22.03 -13.91 23.16
CA LYS A 48 22.89 -12.90 22.54
C LYS A 48 22.10 -11.91 21.69
N PHE A 49 21.06 -12.39 21.02
CA PHE A 49 20.24 -11.61 20.09
C PHE A 49 18.79 -11.43 20.60
N VAL A 50 18.57 -11.46 21.93
CA VAL A 50 17.24 -11.35 22.53
C VAL A 50 16.57 -9.99 22.28
N HIS A 51 17.36 -8.94 22.08
CA HIS A 51 16.88 -7.58 21.83
C HIS A 51 17.01 -7.12 20.37
N LEU A 52 17.34 -8.03 19.46
CA LEU A 52 17.43 -7.77 18.04
C LEU A 52 16.13 -8.21 17.36
N PHE A 53 15.37 -7.26 16.81
CA PHE A 53 14.12 -7.53 16.10
C PHE A 53 14.39 -7.67 14.59
N ILE A 54 14.11 -8.86 14.05
CA ILE A 54 14.24 -9.13 12.61
C ILE A 54 12.93 -8.80 11.92
N CYS A 55 12.96 -7.81 11.03
CA CYS A 55 11.87 -7.46 10.14
C CYS A 55 12.16 -7.91 8.71
N LEU A 56 11.12 -8.30 7.99
CA LEU A 56 11.24 -8.56 6.56
C LEU A 56 11.40 -7.24 5.81
N GLY A 57 12.19 -7.28 4.74
CA GLY A 57 12.33 -6.19 3.77
C GLY A 57 10.98 -5.66 3.30
N LEU A 58 10.90 -4.33 3.13
CA LEU A 58 9.69 -3.63 2.67
C LEU A 58 9.13 -4.25 1.38
N PHE A 59 10.01 -4.73 0.50
CA PHE A 59 9.64 -5.46 -0.70
C PHE A 59 8.75 -6.68 -0.41
N HIS A 60 9.14 -7.53 0.54
CA HIS A 60 8.36 -8.72 0.92
C HIS A 60 7.06 -8.35 1.61
N ILE A 61 7.06 -7.30 2.44
CA ILE A 61 5.84 -6.77 3.07
C ILE A 61 4.85 -6.32 1.99
N MET A 62 5.31 -5.54 1.00
CA MET A 62 4.48 -5.10 -0.12
C MET A 62 3.95 -6.27 -0.96
N MET A 63 4.76 -7.29 -1.24
CA MET A 63 4.29 -8.48 -1.96
C MET A 63 3.21 -9.24 -1.20
N ALA A 64 3.38 -9.39 0.13
CA ALA A 64 2.36 -10.01 0.98
C ALA A 64 1.06 -9.19 0.97
N TYR A 65 1.16 -7.87 1.02
CA TYR A 65 0.04 -6.95 0.89
C TYR A 65 -0.69 -7.08 -0.46
N PHE A 66 0.05 -7.09 -1.58
CA PHE A 66 -0.56 -7.30 -2.91
C PHE A 66 -1.28 -8.64 -3.02
N LYS A 67 -0.71 -9.71 -2.44
CA LYS A 67 -1.38 -11.02 -2.39
C LYS A 67 -2.67 -10.97 -1.56
N ALA A 68 -2.68 -10.24 -0.45
CA ALA A 68 -3.86 -10.08 0.38
C ALA A 68 -4.98 -9.33 -0.38
N ILE A 69 -4.67 -8.20 -1.02
CA ILE A 69 -5.63 -7.49 -1.87
C ILE A 69 -6.11 -8.40 -3.01
N GLY A 70 -5.19 -9.06 -3.69
CA GLY A 70 -5.49 -9.99 -4.77
C GLY A 70 -6.49 -11.08 -4.35
N LYS A 71 -6.42 -11.55 -3.10
CA LYS A 71 -7.39 -12.52 -2.57
C LYS A 71 -8.78 -11.92 -2.32
N VAL A 72 -8.87 -10.64 -1.95
CA VAL A 72 -10.15 -9.94 -1.78
C VAL A 72 -10.83 -9.73 -3.13
N ILE A 73 -10.07 -9.34 -4.15
CA ILE A 73 -10.63 -9.00 -5.48
C ILE A 73 -10.76 -10.20 -6.43
N SER A 74 -10.26 -11.38 -6.05
CA SER A 74 -10.27 -12.56 -6.94
C SER A 74 -11.68 -12.98 -7.34
N ASP A 75 -12.65 -12.71 -6.46
CA ASP A 75 -14.01 -13.23 -6.58
C ASP A 75 -15.00 -12.12 -7.04
N CYS A 76 -14.49 -10.93 -7.40
CA CYS A 76 -15.31 -9.76 -7.78
C CYS A 76 -15.34 -9.48 -9.29
N GLU A 77 -14.85 -10.40 -10.13
CA GLU A 77 -14.70 -10.26 -11.59
C GLU A 77 -13.89 -9.02 -12.06
N LEU A 78 -13.27 -8.29 -11.13
CA LEU A 78 -12.50 -7.09 -11.40
C LEU A 78 -11.36 -7.34 -12.38
N THR A 79 -10.77 -8.54 -12.34
CA THR A 79 -9.73 -8.94 -13.30
C THR A 79 -10.24 -9.04 -14.74
N ASN A 80 -11.51 -9.38 -14.96
CA ASN A 80 -12.08 -9.41 -16.31
C ASN A 80 -12.18 -7.98 -16.85
N VAL A 81 -12.69 -7.04 -16.03
CA VAL A 81 -12.72 -5.61 -16.37
C VAL A 81 -11.32 -5.09 -16.71
N MET A 82 -10.30 -5.49 -15.94
CA MET A 82 -8.91 -5.11 -16.19
C MET A 82 -8.35 -5.71 -17.48
N VAL A 83 -8.79 -6.91 -17.88
CA VAL A 83 -8.38 -7.53 -19.15
C VAL A 83 -9.05 -6.84 -20.33
N GLU A 84 -10.36 -6.61 -20.27
CA GLU A 84 -11.13 -5.92 -21.31
C GLU A 84 -10.65 -4.47 -21.50
N SER A 85 -10.25 -3.80 -20.43
CA SER A 85 -9.65 -2.45 -20.49
C SER A 85 -8.17 -2.43 -20.91
N SER A 86 -7.61 -3.57 -21.33
CA SER A 86 -6.20 -3.71 -21.74
C SER A 86 -5.17 -3.32 -20.66
N LEU A 87 -5.58 -3.25 -19.37
CA LEU A 87 -4.68 -3.01 -18.24
C LEU A 87 -3.89 -4.27 -17.86
N LEU A 88 -4.47 -5.44 -18.10
CA LEU A 88 -3.86 -6.74 -17.90
C LEU A 88 -4.01 -7.61 -19.13
N THR A 89 -3.00 -8.43 -19.41
CA THR A 89 -3.17 -9.55 -20.34
C THR A 89 -3.68 -10.77 -19.58
N SER A 90 -4.49 -11.61 -20.21
CA SER A 90 -5.06 -12.83 -19.59
C SER A 90 -3.97 -13.72 -18.96
N GLY A 91 -2.83 -13.89 -19.64
CA GLY A 91 -1.68 -14.65 -19.13
C GLY A 91 -1.00 -14.04 -17.89
N SER A 92 -1.29 -12.79 -17.54
CA SER A 92 -0.69 -12.09 -16.40
C SER A 92 -1.60 -11.97 -15.18
N MET A 93 -2.86 -12.38 -15.29
CA MET A 93 -3.89 -12.26 -14.25
C MET A 93 -3.46 -12.93 -12.94
N ASN A 94 -3.01 -14.19 -13.02
CA ASN A 94 -2.55 -14.93 -11.85
C ASN A 94 -1.35 -14.24 -11.18
N GLY A 95 -0.42 -13.70 -11.97
CA GLY A 95 0.74 -13.02 -11.42
C GLY A 95 0.39 -11.71 -10.69
N PHE A 96 -0.69 -11.05 -11.09
CA PHE A 96 -1.26 -9.90 -10.40
C PHE A 96 -1.98 -10.33 -9.10
N LEU A 97 -2.94 -11.26 -9.18
CA LEU A 97 -3.71 -11.73 -8.02
C LEU A 97 -2.84 -12.34 -6.92
N TYR A 98 -1.79 -13.07 -7.29
CA TYR A 98 -0.88 -13.67 -6.31
C TYR A 98 0.25 -12.74 -5.84
N GLY A 99 0.26 -11.46 -6.26
CA GLY A 99 1.29 -10.49 -5.87
C GLY A 99 2.70 -10.82 -6.37
N LYS A 100 2.82 -11.63 -7.44
CA LYS A 100 4.12 -12.11 -7.96
C LYS A 100 4.83 -11.08 -8.83
N HIS A 101 4.08 -10.16 -9.44
CA HIS A 101 4.63 -9.11 -10.31
C HIS A 101 4.66 -7.76 -9.61
N PHE A 102 5.70 -7.49 -8.82
CA PHE A 102 5.81 -6.29 -7.98
C PHE A 102 5.51 -4.98 -8.72
N LYS A 103 6.23 -4.70 -9.83
CA LYS A 103 6.06 -3.44 -10.59
C LYS A 103 4.62 -3.26 -11.07
N ARG A 104 4.01 -4.34 -11.57
CA ARG A 104 2.65 -4.36 -12.09
C ARG A 104 1.61 -4.19 -10.99
N CYS A 105 1.76 -4.87 -9.86
CA CYS A 105 0.86 -4.73 -8.71
C CYS A 105 0.94 -3.30 -8.16
N LYS A 106 2.16 -2.76 -8.02
CA LYS A 106 2.42 -1.40 -7.54
C LYS A 106 1.74 -0.34 -8.43
N SER A 107 1.71 -0.53 -9.74
CA SER A 107 1.07 0.42 -10.66
C SER A 107 -0.43 0.22 -10.79
N LEU A 108 -0.90 -1.03 -10.86
CA LEU A 108 -2.29 -1.34 -11.20
C LEU A 108 -3.24 -1.23 -10.01
N HIS A 109 -2.83 -1.60 -8.78
CA HIS A 109 -3.74 -1.48 -7.63
C HIS A 109 -4.20 -0.02 -7.41
N PRO A 110 -3.32 1.00 -7.40
CA PRO A 110 -3.77 2.39 -7.27
C PRO A 110 -4.61 2.86 -8.45
N LEU A 111 -4.26 2.44 -9.67
CA LEU A 111 -5.00 2.81 -10.88
C LEU A 111 -6.44 2.28 -10.86
N VAL A 112 -6.61 1.03 -10.44
CA VAL A 112 -7.92 0.40 -10.31
C VAL A 112 -8.72 1.03 -9.17
N ALA A 113 -8.08 1.29 -8.02
CA ALA A 113 -8.73 1.97 -6.90
C ALA A 113 -9.27 3.35 -7.34
N LEU A 114 -8.43 4.15 -8.02
CA LEU A 114 -8.85 5.44 -8.58
C LEU A 114 -10.00 5.29 -9.58
N GLY A 115 -9.93 4.30 -10.46
CA GLY A 115 -11.00 4.02 -11.42
C GLY A 115 -12.34 3.73 -10.72
N LEU A 116 -12.31 2.92 -9.65
CA LEU A 116 -13.49 2.62 -8.84
C LEU A 116 -14.01 3.86 -8.08
N GLU A 117 -13.11 4.66 -7.49
CA GLU A 117 -13.48 5.92 -6.83
C GLU A 117 -14.16 6.90 -7.80
N VAL A 118 -13.61 7.05 -9.01
CA VAL A 118 -14.19 7.90 -10.06
C VAL A 118 -15.56 7.38 -10.50
N LEU A 119 -15.72 6.06 -10.67
CA LEU A 119 -17.00 5.46 -11.03
C LEU A 119 -18.04 5.65 -9.92
N ASN A 120 -17.62 5.48 -8.67
CA ASN A 120 -18.49 5.68 -7.51
C ASN A 120 -18.92 7.15 -7.38
N PHE A 121 -17.99 8.10 -7.56
CA PHE A 121 -18.33 9.52 -7.57
C PHE A 121 -19.25 9.90 -8.73
N LYS A 122 -19.05 9.33 -9.92
CA LYS A 122 -20.00 9.52 -11.05
C LYS A 122 -21.40 8.99 -10.74
N SER A 123 -21.49 7.85 -10.06
CA SER A 123 -22.77 7.29 -9.59
C SER A 123 -23.49 8.25 -8.64
N PHE A 124 -22.75 8.84 -7.69
CA PHE A 124 -23.27 9.87 -6.81
C PHE A 124 -23.82 11.09 -7.57
N LEU A 125 -23.07 11.64 -8.53
CA LEU A 125 -23.52 12.79 -9.32
C LEU A 125 -24.80 12.51 -10.12
N GLN A 126 -24.93 11.28 -10.64
CA GLN A 126 -26.15 10.84 -11.33
C GLN A 126 -27.34 10.72 -10.38
N HIS A 127 -27.12 10.24 -9.15
CA HIS A 127 -28.16 10.13 -8.13
C HIS A 127 -28.66 11.51 -7.67
N ASP A 128 -27.75 12.46 -7.47
CA ASP A 128 -28.05 13.79 -6.94
C ASP A 128 -28.41 14.82 -8.04
N ASN A 129 -28.53 14.39 -9.31
CA ASN A 129 -28.75 15.24 -10.50
C ASN A 129 -27.83 16.49 -10.56
N THR A 130 -26.63 16.39 -10.01
CA THR A 130 -25.71 17.52 -9.87
C THR A 130 -24.75 17.57 -11.05
N THR A 131 -24.59 18.75 -11.66
CA THR A 131 -23.66 18.96 -12.78
C THR A 131 -22.43 19.70 -12.30
N LEU A 132 -21.24 19.14 -12.56
CA LEU A 132 -19.95 19.63 -12.03
C LEU A 132 -19.40 20.90 -12.71
N THR A 133 -20.14 21.51 -13.64
CA THR A 133 -19.64 22.57 -14.53
C THR A 133 -19.06 23.75 -13.76
N ASP A 134 -19.61 24.07 -12.59
CA ASP A 134 -19.23 25.23 -11.78
C ASP A 134 -17.99 24.98 -10.88
N MET A 135 -17.50 23.74 -10.81
CA MET A 135 -16.40 23.36 -9.91
C MET A 135 -15.05 23.11 -10.61
N ILE A 136 -15.03 23.15 -11.94
CA ILE A 136 -13.80 22.91 -12.72
C ILE A 136 -12.73 23.98 -12.40
N GLU A 137 -13.15 25.22 -12.16
CA GLU A 137 -12.24 26.32 -11.82
C GLU A 137 -11.61 26.15 -10.44
N GLU A 138 -12.39 25.69 -9.46
CA GLU A 138 -11.88 25.38 -8.12
C GLU A 138 -10.92 24.19 -8.12
N VAL A 139 -11.21 23.13 -8.88
CA VAL A 139 -10.28 22.00 -9.03
C VAL A 139 -8.95 22.47 -9.64
N LYS A 140 -8.98 23.36 -10.64
CA LYS A 140 -7.77 23.97 -11.21
C LYS A 140 -7.02 24.83 -10.19
N ARG A 141 -7.74 25.56 -9.32
CA ARG A 141 -7.12 26.32 -8.22
C ARG A 141 -6.40 25.38 -7.25
N LEU A 142 -7.08 24.32 -6.80
CA LEU A 142 -6.54 23.34 -5.85
C LEU A 142 -5.34 22.55 -6.40
N GLN A 143 -5.30 22.26 -7.70
CA GLN A 143 -4.13 21.64 -8.36
C GLN A 143 -2.85 22.49 -8.25
N ASN A 144 -2.99 23.80 -8.09
CA ASN A 144 -1.88 24.75 -8.05
C ASN A 144 -1.60 25.30 -6.63
N CYS A 145 -2.37 24.88 -5.62
CA CYS A 145 -2.13 25.27 -4.23
C CYS A 145 -1.06 24.38 -3.58
N GLU A 146 -0.22 24.97 -2.73
CA GLU A 146 0.65 24.19 -1.84
C GLU A 146 -0.20 23.42 -0.82
N ILE A 147 0.17 22.18 -0.53
CA ILE A 147 -0.58 21.26 0.35
C ILE A 147 -0.80 21.86 1.76
N SER A 148 0.08 22.76 2.19
CA SER A 148 0.04 23.46 3.48
C SER A 148 -1.03 24.56 3.57
N SER A 149 -1.58 25.04 2.45
CA SER A 149 -2.55 26.15 2.39
C SER A 149 -3.95 25.70 1.99
N PHE A 150 -4.26 24.41 2.19
CA PHE A 150 -5.56 23.83 1.86
C PHE A 150 -6.67 24.35 2.80
N HIS A 151 -7.12 25.58 2.57
CA HIS A 151 -8.35 26.10 3.14
C HIS A 151 -9.44 25.99 2.07
N ASN A 152 -10.38 25.08 2.32
CA ASN A 152 -11.54 24.93 1.45
C ASN A 152 -12.47 26.10 1.77
N GLU A 153 -12.40 27.19 0.99
CA GLU A 153 -13.23 28.39 1.16
C GLU A 153 -14.53 28.31 0.35
N ASN A 154 -14.62 27.37 -0.58
CA ASN A 154 -15.81 27.18 -1.40
C ASN A 154 -16.86 26.36 -0.65
N GLU A 155 -17.97 27.01 -0.28
CA GLU A 155 -19.08 26.38 0.44
C GLU A 155 -19.79 25.30 -0.41
N ASP A 156 -19.95 25.51 -1.72
CA ASP A 156 -20.58 24.54 -2.62
C ASP A 156 -19.77 23.23 -2.67
N LEU A 157 -18.44 23.32 -2.67
CA LEU A 157 -17.54 22.16 -2.64
C LEU A 157 -17.62 21.43 -1.30
N LYS A 158 -17.72 22.16 -0.18
CA LYS A 158 -17.92 21.54 1.14
C LYS A 158 -19.25 20.81 1.19
N GLU A 159 -20.31 21.43 0.71
CA GLU A 159 -21.64 20.83 0.67
C GLU A 159 -21.63 19.56 -0.19
N LEU A 160 -21.04 19.62 -1.40
CA LEU A 160 -20.90 18.46 -2.27
C LEU A 160 -20.12 17.32 -1.60
N MET A 161 -18.98 17.63 -0.96
CA MET A 161 -18.19 16.62 -0.25
C MET A 161 -18.96 16.02 0.93
N ASN A 162 -19.75 16.83 1.65
CA ASN A 162 -20.59 16.34 2.73
C ASN A 162 -21.71 15.43 2.20
N ASN A 163 -22.38 15.81 1.12
CA ASN A 163 -23.41 15.00 0.47
C ASN A 163 -22.83 13.68 -0.06
N TYR A 164 -21.63 13.70 -0.64
CA TYR A 164 -20.93 12.50 -1.05
C TYR A 164 -20.58 11.59 0.14
N ASN A 165 -20.13 12.15 1.26
CA ASN A 165 -19.87 11.36 2.48
C ASN A 165 -21.15 10.70 3.01
N ILE A 166 -22.28 11.41 2.99
CA ILE A 166 -23.58 10.84 3.38
C ILE A 166 -23.97 9.71 2.42
N PHE A 167 -23.81 9.91 1.11
CA PHE A 167 -24.04 8.87 0.10
C PHE A 167 -23.20 7.62 0.37
N MET A 168 -21.92 7.78 0.67
CA MET A 168 -21.02 6.66 1.00
C MET A 168 -21.48 5.85 2.21
N GLN A 169 -21.98 6.52 3.26
CA GLN A 169 -22.51 5.88 4.47
C GLN A 169 -23.81 5.12 4.18
N LEU A 170 -24.73 5.72 3.42
CA LEU A 170 -26.02 5.09 3.09
C LEU A 170 -25.85 3.81 2.25
N HIS A 171 -24.81 3.75 1.42
CA HIS A 171 -24.54 2.61 0.55
C HIS A 171 -23.48 1.62 1.09
N ASN A 172 -23.10 1.73 2.37
CA ASN A 172 -22.16 0.83 3.06
C ASN A 172 -20.77 0.71 2.41
N PHE A 173 -20.23 1.79 1.86
CA PHE A 173 -18.87 1.81 1.28
C PHE A 173 -17.76 2.18 2.28
N THR A 174 -18.03 2.10 3.59
CA THR A 174 -17.09 2.40 4.69
C THR A 174 -16.35 1.18 5.21
#